data_AF-A0A562CH76-F1
#
_entry.id   AF-A0A562CH76-F1
#
_cell.length_a   1.000
_cell.length_b   1.000
_cell.length_c   1.000
_cell.angle_alpha   90.00
_cell.angle_beta   90.00
_cell.angle_gamma   90.00
#
_symmetry.space_group_name_H-M   'P 1'
#
loop_
_entity.id
_entity.type
_entity.pdbx_description
1 polymer ?
#
loop_
_entity_poly.entity_id
_entity_poly.type
_entity_poly.pdbx_seq_one_letter_code
_entity_poly.pdbx_strand_id
1 'polypeptide(L)'
;MRCLPVRGGNMARMNPPTTNPVGQADVMVLMLVLARYEGAVRGGDVDDHGLQRLADRCADVGLLDGPGPHDRDDVAEVLGDIGLRLRYAIGEHSSDPTATG
;
A
#
# COMPACT_ATOMS: atom_id res chain seq x y z
N MET A 1 -9.04 59.38 -19.03
CA MET A 1 -8.67 58.33 -18.05
C MET A 1 -8.16 57.13 -18.83
N ARG A 2 -6.88 56.77 -18.67
CA ARG A 2 -6.25 55.60 -19.33
C ARG A 2 -6.25 54.44 -18.34
N CYS A 3 -6.91 53.34 -18.69
CA CYS A 3 -6.80 52.07 -17.95
C CYS A 3 -5.44 51.42 -18.26
N LEU A 4 -4.67 51.10 -17.22
CA LEU A 4 -3.46 50.28 -17.30
C LEU A 4 -3.83 48.79 -17.34
N PRO A 5 -3.12 47.95 -18.10
CA PRO A 5 -3.36 46.51 -18.08
C PRO A 5 -2.80 45.88 -16.80
N VAL A 6 -3.64 45.09 -16.13
CA VAL A 6 -3.27 44.27 -14.97
C VAL A 6 -2.29 43.19 -15.44
N ARG A 7 -1.07 43.21 -14.90
CA ARG A 7 -0.05 42.17 -15.09
C ARG A 7 -0.61 40.82 -14.62
N GLY A 8 -0.76 39.88 -15.55
CA GLY A 8 -1.09 38.49 -15.24
C GLY A 8 -0.05 37.89 -14.31
N GLY A 9 -0.48 37.55 -13.09
CA GLY A 9 0.31 36.78 -12.14
C GLY A 9 0.60 35.41 -12.72
N ASN A 10 1.88 35.07 -12.78
CA ASN A 10 2.39 33.77 -13.17
C ASN A 10 1.99 32.76 -12.09
N MET A 11 0.76 32.22 -12.17
CA MET A 11 0.40 31.04 -11.40
C MET A 11 1.25 29.91 -11.94
N ALA A 12 2.35 29.61 -11.25
CA ALA A 12 3.11 28.40 -11.48
C ALA A 12 2.10 27.25 -11.46
N ARG A 13 1.82 26.66 -12.63
CA ARG A 13 1.06 25.42 -12.75
C ARG A 13 1.85 24.40 -11.94
N MET A 14 1.43 24.17 -10.71
CA MET A 14 1.87 23.04 -9.93
C MET A 14 1.38 21.84 -10.73
N ASN A 15 2.29 21.17 -11.45
CA ASN A 15 1.93 19.93 -12.12
C ASN A 15 1.35 19.01 -11.05
N PRO A 16 0.16 18.42 -11.27
CA PRO A 16 -0.35 17.41 -10.36
C PRO A 16 0.74 16.34 -10.19
N PRO A 17 0.90 15.75 -8.99
CA PRO A 17 1.88 14.69 -8.80
C PRO A 17 1.67 13.65 -9.89
N THR A 18 2.68 13.49 -10.74
CA THR A 18 2.65 12.48 -11.77
C THR A 18 2.55 11.15 -11.04
N THR A 19 1.43 10.44 -11.19
CA THR A 19 1.34 9.03 -10.80
C THR A 19 2.43 8.32 -11.58
N ASN A 20 3.59 8.12 -10.98
CA ASN A 20 4.61 7.26 -11.55
C ASN A 20 4.00 5.86 -11.46
N PRO A 21 3.60 5.24 -12.60
CA PRO A 21 3.00 3.93 -12.54
C PRO A 21 4.03 2.98 -11.95
N VAL A 22 3.67 2.28 -10.88
CA VAL A 22 4.51 1.20 -10.34
C VAL A 22 4.66 0.19 -11.47
N GLY A 23 5.90 -0.03 -11.94
CA GLY A 23 6.17 -0.93 -13.05
C GLY A 23 5.97 -2.38 -12.63
N GLN A 24 5.71 -3.27 -13.59
CA GLN A 24 5.57 -4.72 -13.30
C GLN A 24 6.80 -5.28 -12.57
N ALA A 25 8.00 -4.82 -12.93
CA ALA A 25 9.24 -5.21 -12.25
C ALA A 25 9.27 -4.75 -10.78
N ASP A 26 8.77 -3.55 -10.48
CA ASP A 26 8.69 -3.03 -9.11
C ASP A 26 7.71 -3.87 -8.27
N VAL A 27 6.56 -4.23 -8.86
CA VAL A 27 5.59 -5.12 -8.21
C VAL A 27 6.20 -6.49 -7.91
N MET A 28 6.94 -7.07 -8.86
CA MET A 28 7.62 -8.36 -8.65
C MET A 28 8.61 -8.32 -7.48
N VAL A 29 9.40 -7.25 -7.37
CA VAL A 29 10.32 -7.08 -6.23
C VAL A 29 9.53 -6.91 -4.93
N LEU A 30 8.47 -6.10 -4.95
CA LEU A 30 7.64 -5.87 -3.76
C LEU A 30 6.97 -7.15 -3.27
N MET A 31 6.50 -8.02 -4.16
CA MET A 31 5.93 -9.33 -3.80
C MET A 31 6.95 -10.21 -3.06
N LEU A 32 8.21 -10.21 -3.49
CA LEU A 32 9.27 -10.96 -2.80
C LEU A 32 9.54 -10.39 -1.40
N VAL A 33 9.56 -9.06 -1.27
CA VAL A 33 9.73 -8.37 0.03
C VAL A 33 8.58 -8.74 0.97
N LEU A 34 7.33 -8.67 0.49
CA LEU A 34 6.15 -9.04 1.28
C LEU A 34 6.19 -10.49 1.73
N ALA A 35 6.49 -11.43 0.83
CA ALA A 35 6.58 -12.85 1.18
C ALA A 35 7.67 -13.12 2.25
N ARG A 36 8.80 -12.42 2.18
CA ARG A 36 9.84 -12.52 3.21
C ARG A 36 9.40 -11.95 4.54
N TYR A 37 8.68 -10.82 4.52
CA TYR A 37 8.18 -10.19 5.74
C TYR A 37 7.06 -11.00 6.38
N GLU A 38 6.16 -11.57 5.58
CA GLU A 38 5.14 -12.53 6.03
C GLU A 38 5.81 -13.71 6.74
N GLY A 39 6.82 -14.32 6.12
CA GLY A 39 7.58 -15.41 6.73
C GLY A 39 8.24 -15.02 8.05
N ALA A 40 8.81 -13.81 8.14
CA ALA A 40 9.40 -13.29 9.38
C ALA A 40 8.34 -13.05 10.47
N VAL A 41 7.17 -12.52 10.10
CA VAL A 41 6.04 -12.35 11.01
C VAL A 41 5.62 -13.72 11.54
N ARG A 42 5.28 -14.68 10.68
CA ARG A 42 4.87 -16.04 11.06
C ARG A 42 5.94 -16.77 11.89
N GLY A 43 7.21 -16.59 11.54
CA GLY A 43 8.35 -17.20 12.22
C GLY A 43 8.65 -16.60 13.61
N GLY A 44 8.03 -15.47 13.95
CA GLY A 44 8.31 -14.77 15.21
C GLY A 44 9.63 -13.99 15.21
N ASP A 45 10.18 -13.71 14.03
CA ASP A 45 11.40 -12.89 13.87
C ASP A 45 11.10 -11.38 14.02
N VAL A 46 9.83 -11.00 13.97
CA VAL A 46 9.34 -9.64 14.24
C VAL A 46 8.94 -9.54 15.71
N ASP A 47 9.53 -8.58 16.42
CA ASP A 47 9.22 -8.31 17.83
C ASP A 47 7.80 -7.73 18.01
N ASP A 48 7.30 -7.78 19.25
CA ASP A 48 5.91 -7.39 19.55
C ASP A 48 5.63 -5.92 19.21
N HIS A 49 6.62 -5.03 19.40
CA HIS A 49 6.48 -3.62 19.08
C HIS A 49 6.40 -3.39 17.56
N GLY A 50 7.23 -4.07 16.78
CA GLY A 50 7.20 -4.05 15.32
C GLY A 50 5.90 -4.63 14.77
N LEU A 51 5.43 -5.73 15.36
CA LEU A 51 4.17 -6.36 15.00
C LEU A 51 2.99 -5.43 15.26
N GLN A 52 2.91 -4.82 16.45
CA GLN A 52 1.85 -3.87 16.80
C GLN A 52 1.84 -2.68 15.84
N ARG A 53 3.01 -2.11 15.54
CA ARG A 53 3.11 -0.97 14.60
C ARG A 53 2.63 -1.33 13.19
N LEU A 54 2.92 -2.55 12.74
CA LEU A 54 2.46 -3.04 11.45
C LEU A 54 0.94 -3.26 11.46
N ALA A 55 0.41 -3.86 12.52
CA ALA A 55 -1.03 -4.03 12.73
C ALA A 55 -1.77 -2.68 12.72
N ASP A 56 -1.30 -1.71 13.51
CA ASP A 56 -1.85 -0.35 13.55
C ASP A 56 -1.86 0.28 12.15
N ARG A 57 -0.77 0.10 11.39
CA ARG A 57 -0.69 0.65 10.04
C ARG A 57 -1.67 -0.01 9.08
N CYS A 58 -1.88 -1.32 9.18
CA CYS A 58 -2.88 -2.05 8.41
C CYS A 58 -4.30 -1.61 8.78
N ALA A 59 -4.59 -1.42 10.06
CA ALA A 59 -5.88 -0.91 10.54
C ALA A 59 -6.15 0.52 10.02
N ASP A 60 -5.16 1.40 10.06
CA ASP A 60 -5.26 2.79 9.56
C ASP A 60 -5.69 2.89 8.10
N VAL A 61 -5.32 1.90 7.28
CA VAL A 61 -5.67 1.84 5.84
C VAL A 61 -6.84 0.91 5.56
N GLY A 62 -7.51 0.39 6.60
CA GLY A 62 -8.69 -0.46 6.48
C GLY A 62 -8.40 -1.89 5.99
N LEU A 63 -7.19 -2.39 6.20
CA LEU A 63 -6.82 -3.78 5.92
C LEU A 63 -7.04 -4.72 7.11
N LEU A 64 -7.16 -4.17 8.31
CA LEU A 64 -7.54 -4.89 9.53
C LEU A 64 -8.73 -4.19 10.16
N ASP A 65 -9.57 -4.96 10.85
CA ASP A 65 -10.78 -4.47 11.51
C ASP A 65 -10.44 -3.64 12.74
N GLY A 66 -10.32 -2.33 12.53
CA GLY A 66 -10.21 -1.32 13.57
C GLY A 66 -8.99 -1.48 14.51
N PRO A 67 -8.84 -0.56 15.48
CA PRO A 67 -7.81 -0.67 16.49
C PRO A 67 -8.17 -1.78 17.50
N GLY A 68 -7.24 -2.69 17.76
CA GLY A 68 -7.41 -3.82 18.67
C GLY A 68 -6.18 -4.72 18.67
N PRO A 69 -6.12 -5.72 19.58
CA PRO A 69 -5.05 -6.71 19.53
C PRO A 69 -5.28 -7.59 18.30
N HIS A 70 -4.48 -7.37 17.26
CA HIS A 70 -4.34 -8.27 16.12
C HIS A 70 -3.23 -9.26 16.46
N ASP A 71 -3.50 -10.54 16.24
CA ASP A 71 -2.46 -11.53 16.45
C ASP A 71 -1.49 -11.59 15.25
N ARG A 72 -0.46 -12.42 15.39
CA ARG A 72 0.57 -12.58 14.38
C ARG A 72 0.02 -13.15 13.07
N ASP A 73 -0.96 -14.04 13.17
CA ASP A 73 -1.55 -14.70 12.01
C ASP A 73 -2.43 -13.72 11.24
N ASP A 74 -3.20 -12.86 11.92
CA ASP A 74 -3.97 -11.78 11.30
C ASP A 74 -3.08 -10.86 10.44
N VAL A 75 -1.96 -10.42 11.02
CA VAL A 75 -1.02 -9.53 10.32
C VAL A 75 -0.35 -10.25 9.15
N ALA A 76 0.01 -11.54 9.31
CA ALA A 76 0.60 -12.33 8.25
C ALA A 76 -0.38 -12.56 7.09
N GLU A 77 -1.65 -12.84 7.38
CA GLU A 77 -2.70 -13.01 6.37
C GLU A 77 -2.87 -11.74 5.54
N VAL A 78 -2.90 -10.56 6.17
CA VAL A 78 -2.96 -9.28 5.45
C VAL A 78 -1.77 -9.06 4.52
N LEU A 79 -0.55 -9.43 4.94
CA LEU A 79 0.62 -9.35 4.05
C LEU A 79 0.48 -10.29 2.84
N GLY A 80 -0.05 -11.49 3.05
CA GLY A 80 -0.39 -12.44 1.99
C GLY A 80 -1.41 -11.86 1.01
N ASP A 81 -2.48 -11.25 1.50
CA ASP A 81 -3.54 -10.63 0.71
C ASP A 81 -3.05 -9.43 -0.11
N ILE A 82 -2.15 -8.61 0.46
CA ILE A 82 -1.48 -7.57 -0.32
C ILE A 82 -0.70 -8.22 -1.48
N GLY A 83 0.06 -9.29 -1.22
CA GLY A 83 0.77 -10.03 -2.25
C GLY A 83 -0.15 -10.56 -3.35
N LEU A 84 -1.29 -11.15 -2.99
CA LEU A 84 -2.29 -11.65 -3.94
C LEU A 84 -2.92 -10.54 -4.79
N ARG A 85 -3.26 -9.40 -4.20
CA ARG A 85 -3.77 -8.23 -4.93
C ARG A 85 -2.74 -7.65 -5.90
N LEU A 86 -1.45 -7.69 -5.53
CA LEU A 86 -0.37 -7.28 -6.42
C LEU A 86 -0.21 -8.22 -7.61
N ARG A 87 -0.30 -9.54 -7.40
CA ARG A 87 -0.34 -10.54 -8.50
C ARG A 87 -1.51 -10.31 -9.44
N TYR A 88 -2.69 -10.05 -8.88
CA TYR A 88 -3.87 -9.70 -9.66
C TYR A 88 -3.65 -8.41 -10.48
N ALA A 89 -3.07 -7.36 -9.88
CA ALA A 89 -2.81 -6.09 -10.54
C ALA A 89 -1.86 -6.20 -11.76
N ILE A 90 -0.98 -7.20 -11.78
CA ILE A 90 -0.09 -7.48 -12.93
C ILE A 90 -0.64 -8.55 -13.89
N GLY A 91 -1.85 -9.04 -13.65
CA GLY A 91 -2.55 -9.97 -14.53
C GLY A 91 -2.18 -11.45 -14.36
N GLU A 92 -1.55 -11.85 -13.24
CA GLU A 92 -1.32 -13.27 -12.95
C GLU A 92 -2.63 -14.03 -12.64
N HIS A 93 -3.67 -13.30 -12.21
CA HIS A 93 -5.00 -13.85 -11.93
C HIS A 93 -6.07 -13.14 -12.77
N SER A 94 -7.06 -13.90 -13.23
CA SER A 94 -8.17 -13.38 -14.04
C SER A 94 -9.27 -12.68 -13.25
N SER A 95 -9.33 -12.90 -11.93
CA SER A 95 -10.27 -12.29 -10.99
C SER A 95 -9.54 -11.97 -9.68
N ASP A 96 -10.07 -11.01 -8.91
CA ASP A 96 -9.50 -10.67 -7.60
C ASP A 96 -9.59 -11.88 -6.65
N PRO A 97 -8.46 -12.44 -6.20
CA PRO A 97 -8.44 -13.61 -5.31
C PRO A 97 -8.79 -13.28 -3.86
N THR A 98 -8.82 -12.00 -3.49
CA THR A 98 -9.13 -11.53 -2.12
C THR A 98 -10.56 -11.01 -1.99
N ALA A 99 -11.32 -11.00 -3.09
CA ALA A 99 -12.74 -10.68 -3.07
C ALA A 99 -13.51 -11.83 -2.41
N THR A 100 -13.67 -11.79 -1.10
CA THR A 100 -14.72 -12.55 -0.41
C THR A 100 -16.10 -12.09 -0.91
N GLY A 101 -16.89 -13.04 -1.40
CA GLY A 101 -18.30 -12.83 -1.75
C GLY A 101 -19.21 -12.74 -0.53
#